data_AF-A0A5D8ZFL2-F1
#
_entry.id   AF-A0A5D8ZFL2-F1
#
_cell.length_a   1.000
_cell.length_b   1.000
_cell.length_c   1.000
_cell.angle_alpha   90.00
_cell.angle_beta   90.00
_cell.angle_gamma   90.00
#
_symmetry.space_group_name_H-M   'P 1'
#
loop_
_entity.id
_entity.type
_entity.pdbx_description
1 polymer ?
#
loop_
_entity_poly.entity_id
_entity_poly.type
_entity_poly.pdbx_seq_one_letter_code
_entity_poly.pdbx_strand_id
1 'polypeptide(L)'
;MNKILLGDVLHSVLCFQKIKQIYTHKDMYRFTTADIDLSTLKVDIVLRNKEILEWVIQHPEYDYKKLLESPYSNDELFRFFKIYYEDIIFKLNKYFTEDYFIRLAEIENM
;
A
#
# COMPACT_ATOMS: atom_id res chain seq x y z
N MET A 1 12.13 -15.51 2.15
CA MET A 1 12.08 -14.06 1.88
C MET A 1 13.42 -13.42 2.21
N ASN A 2 14.02 -12.63 1.32
CA ASN A 2 15.26 -11.90 1.62
C ASN A 2 14.93 -10.70 2.52
N LYS A 3 15.54 -10.62 3.72
CA LYS A 3 15.23 -9.59 4.72
C LYS A 3 15.57 -8.17 4.26
N ILE A 4 16.63 -8.00 3.45
CA ILE A 4 17.04 -6.69 2.92
C ILE A 4 15.96 -6.18 1.96
N LEU A 5 15.55 -7.02 1.00
CA LEU A 5 14.49 -6.70 0.04
C LEU A 5 13.15 -6.38 0.73
N LEU A 6 12.78 -7.16 1.75
CA LEU A 6 11.58 -6.92 2.55
C LEU A 6 11.64 -5.55 3.26
N GLY A 7 12.77 -5.24 3.90
CA GLY A 7 13.00 -3.96 4.56
C GLY A 7 12.89 -2.79 3.58
N ASP A 8 13.58 -2.86 2.44
CA ASP A 8 13.61 -1.80 1.43
C ASP A 8 12.22 -1.48 0.87
N VAL A 9 11.45 -2.52 0.51
CA VAL A 9 10.09 -2.35 -0.03
C VAL A 9 9.17 -1.75 1.02
N LEU A 10 9.16 -2.30 2.24
CA LEU A 10 8.28 -1.78 3.30
C LEU A 10 8.68 -0.36 3.73
N HIS A 11 9.98 -0.05 3.76
CA HIS A 11 10.46 1.31 4.02
C HIS A 11 10.00 2.28 2.94
N SER A 12 10.12 1.90 1.66
CA SER A 12 9.64 2.72 0.54
C SER A 12 8.13 2.96 0.59
N VAL A 13 7.35 1.95 0.98
CA VAL A 13 5.89 2.03 1.08
C VAL A 13 5.47 2.94 2.25
N LEU A 14 6.20 2.92 3.35
CA LEU A 14 5.96 3.77 4.52
C LEU A 14 6.43 5.21 4.33
N CYS A 15 7.42 5.43 3.48
CA CYS A 15 8.06 6.72 3.33
C CYS A 15 7.00 7.79 2.99
N PHE A 16 7.00 8.88 3.76
CA PHE A 16 6.05 10.00 3.64
C PHE A 16 4.58 9.69 3.96
N GLN A 17 4.24 8.47 4.41
CA GLN A 17 2.87 8.12 4.79
C GLN A 17 2.58 8.46 6.25
N LYS A 18 1.47 9.16 6.49
CA LYS A 18 0.95 9.41 7.84
C LYS A 18 0.10 8.23 8.29
N ILE A 19 0.71 7.06 8.50
CA ILE A 19 -0.03 5.78 8.69
C ILE A 19 -0.99 5.78 9.89
N LYS A 20 -0.75 6.63 10.90
CA LYS A 20 -1.68 6.84 12.03
C LYS A 20 -3.03 7.43 11.63
N GLN A 21 -3.13 7.94 10.41
CA GLN A 21 -4.33 8.58 9.87
C GLN A 21 -4.96 7.72 8.75
N ILE A 22 -4.50 6.47 8.59
CA ILE A 22 -4.97 5.53 7.58
C ILE A 22 -5.55 4.31 8.28
N TYR A 23 -6.88 4.16 8.20
CA TYR A 23 -7.64 3.07 8.82
C TYR A 23 -8.51 2.33 7.80
N THR A 24 -8.80 2.96 6.68
CA THR A 24 -9.61 2.43 5.58
C THR A 24 -8.90 2.64 4.25
N HIS A 25 -9.33 1.90 3.23
CA HIS A 25 -8.83 2.09 1.86
C HIS A 25 -9.04 3.53 1.36
N LYS A 26 -10.19 4.14 1.68
CA LYS A 26 -10.49 5.53 1.35
C LYS A 26 -9.47 6.54 1.91
N ASP A 27 -8.92 6.28 3.10
CA ASP A 27 -7.94 7.19 3.72
C ASP A 27 -6.65 7.33 2.91
N MET A 28 -6.35 6.36 2.03
CA MET A 28 -5.24 6.43 1.07
C MET A 28 -5.37 7.61 0.09
N TYR A 29 -6.60 8.09 -0.11
CA TYR A 29 -6.96 9.10 -1.12
C TYR A 29 -7.45 10.41 -0.51
N ARG A 30 -7.36 10.59 0.80
CA ARG A 30 -7.94 11.74 1.52
C ARG A 30 -7.46 13.15 1.10
N PHE A 31 -6.34 13.23 0.38
CA PHE A 31 -5.79 14.48 -0.16
C PHE A 31 -5.93 14.60 -1.67
N THR A 32 -6.59 13.63 -2.30
CA THR A 32 -6.85 13.61 -3.74
C THR A 32 -7.93 14.63 -4.06
N THR A 33 -7.62 15.59 -4.92
CA THR A 33 -8.55 16.66 -5.37
C THR A 33 -8.90 16.56 -6.86
N ALA A 34 -8.39 15.54 -7.55
CA ALA A 34 -8.61 15.28 -8.97
C ALA A 34 -8.52 13.77 -9.22
N ASP A 35 -9.04 13.31 -10.36
CA ASP A 35 -8.87 11.92 -10.79
C ASP A 35 -7.39 11.55 -10.87
N ILE A 36 -7.08 10.29 -10.55
CA ILE A 36 -5.71 9.77 -10.57
C ILE A 36 -5.52 8.97 -11.86
N ASP A 37 -4.54 9.37 -12.66
CA ASP A 37 -4.11 8.67 -13.86
C ASP A 37 -3.09 7.56 -13.53
N LEU A 38 -3.44 6.32 -13.85
CA LEU A 38 -2.64 5.11 -13.69
C LEU A 38 -1.97 4.66 -15.00
N SER A 39 -2.10 5.38 -16.11
CA SER A 39 -1.49 5.01 -17.40
C SER A 39 0.04 4.94 -17.32
N THR A 40 0.64 5.70 -16.40
CA THR A 40 2.09 5.75 -16.14
C THR A 40 2.50 4.90 -14.92
N LEU A 41 1.61 4.04 -14.43
CA LEU A 41 1.89 3.16 -13.30
C LEU A 41 3.09 2.27 -13.61
N LYS A 42 4.09 2.28 -12.73
CA LYS A 42 5.24 1.37 -12.80
C LYS A 42 4.81 -0.02 -12.34
N VAL A 43 4.11 -0.76 -13.21
CA VAL A 43 3.43 -2.02 -12.88
C VAL A 43 4.39 -3.05 -12.31
N ASP A 44 5.62 -3.11 -12.79
CA ASP A 44 6.67 -3.99 -12.28
C ASP A 44 6.99 -3.74 -10.79
N ILE A 45 7.05 -2.47 -10.38
CA ILE A 45 7.23 -2.08 -8.97
C ILE A 45 5.99 -2.44 -8.15
N VAL A 46 4.80 -2.17 -8.69
CA VAL A 46 3.53 -2.44 -7.99
C VAL A 46 3.32 -3.95 -7.77
N LEU A 47 3.64 -4.78 -8.77
CA LEU A 47 3.60 -6.24 -8.66
C LEU A 47 4.61 -6.77 -7.64
N ARG A 48 5.84 -6.22 -7.61
CA ARG A 48 6.82 -6.58 -6.57
C ARG A 48 6.31 -6.22 -5.17
N ASN A 49 5.75 -5.03 -5.02
CA ASN A 49 5.19 -4.60 -3.74
C ASN A 49 4.02 -5.51 -3.32
N LYS A 50 3.18 -5.92 -4.27
CA LYS A 50 2.11 -6.90 -4.05
C LYS A 50 2.65 -8.19 -3.44
N GLU A 51 3.65 -8.81 -4.06
CA GLU A 51 4.24 -10.08 -3.59
C GLU A 51 4.80 -9.96 -2.17
N ILE A 52 5.49 -8.86 -1.87
CA ILE A 52 6.03 -8.58 -0.54
C ILE A 52 4.90 -8.42 0.48
N LEU A 53 3.84 -7.69 0.14
CA LEU A 53 2.71 -7.47 1.03
C LEU A 53 1.86 -8.72 1.21
N GLU A 54 1.71 -9.58 0.20
CA GLU A 54 1.09 -10.91 0.35
C GLU A 54 1.82 -11.72 1.40
N TRP A 55 3.16 -11.69 1.38
CA TRP A 55 3.96 -12.34 2.41
C TRP A 55 3.74 -11.70 3.79
N VAL A 56 3.68 -10.36 3.88
CA VAL A 56 3.36 -9.65 5.13
C VAL A 56 2.02 -10.13 5.70
N ILE A 57 0.96 -10.18 4.89
CA ILE A 57 -0.38 -10.62 5.33
C ILE A 57 -0.37 -12.05 5.88
N GLN A 58 0.48 -12.92 5.34
CA GLN A 58 0.62 -14.30 5.80
C GLN A 58 1.44 -14.45 7.09
N HIS A 59 2.17 -13.41 7.52
CA HIS A 59 3.09 -13.47 8.66
C HIS A 59 2.83 -12.33 9.67
N PRO A 60 1.59 -12.14 10.17
CA PRO A 60 1.25 -11.06 11.10
C PRO A 60 2.12 -11.01 12.37
N GLU A 61 2.71 -12.13 12.76
CA GLU A 61 3.61 -12.27 13.91
C GLU A 61 5.02 -11.71 13.69
N TYR A 62 5.39 -11.36 12.46
CA TYR A 62 6.73 -10.85 12.16
C TYR A 62 6.96 -9.47 12.79
N ASP A 63 8.16 -9.25 13.32
CA ASP A 63 8.54 -7.99 13.97
C ASP A 63 8.96 -6.93 12.95
N TYR A 64 7.95 -6.33 12.29
CA TYR A 64 8.11 -5.23 11.33
C TYR A 64 8.67 -3.99 11.98
N LYS A 65 8.30 -3.73 13.24
CA LYS A 65 8.85 -2.60 14.00
C LYS A 65 10.37 -2.68 14.06
N LYS A 66 10.91 -3.83 14.46
CA LYS A 66 12.36 -4.04 14.53
C LYS A 66 13.01 -4.05 13.15
N LEU A 67 12.38 -4.66 12.15
CA LEU A 67 12.89 -4.66 10.78
C LEU A 67 13.09 -3.24 10.22
N LEU A 68 12.15 -2.34 10.52
CA LEU A 68 12.08 -1.00 9.95
C LEU A 68 12.63 0.09 10.86
N GLU A 69 13.08 -0.28 12.07
CA GLU A 69 13.43 0.65 13.14
C GLU A 69 12.35 1.72 13.35
N SER A 70 11.09 1.28 13.27
CA SER A 70 9.95 2.19 13.15
C SER A 70 9.51 2.77 14.50
N PRO A 71 9.06 4.04 14.54
CA PRO A 71 8.42 4.61 15.72
C PRO A 71 7.01 4.05 15.98
N TYR A 72 6.42 3.34 15.00
CA TYR A 72 5.08 2.77 15.10
C TYR A 72 5.10 1.40 15.78
N SER A 73 3.96 1.01 16.37
CA SER A 73 3.78 -0.35 16.88
C SER A 73 3.69 -1.36 15.72
N ASN A 74 3.94 -2.64 16.03
CA ASN A 74 3.81 -3.69 15.02
C ASN A 74 2.37 -3.77 14.48
N ASP A 75 1.37 -3.58 15.34
CA ASP A 75 -0.05 -3.57 14.97
C ASP A 75 -0.40 -2.39 14.04
N GLU A 76 0.15 -1.20 14.32
CA GLU A 76 -0.03 -0.02 13.47
C GLU A 76 0.55 -0.25 12.06
N LEU A 77 1.74 -0.84 11.99
CA LEU A 77 2.41 -1.18 10.73
C LEU A 77 1.63 -2.24 9.96
N PHE A 78 1.27 -3.34 10.63
CA PHE A 78 0.54 -4.43 10.01
C PHE A 78 -0.83 -4.00 9.48
N ARG A 79 -1.58 -3.20 10.26
CA ARG A 79 -2.84 -2.60 9.80
C ARG A 79 -2.64 -1.79 8.53
N PHE A 80 -1.64 -0.93 8.52
CA PHE A 80 -1.35 -0.10 7.35
C PHE A 80 -0.95 -0.94 6.14
N PHE A 81 -0.08 -1.95 6.30
CA PHE A 81 0.30 -2.84 5.20
C PHE A 81 -0.89 -3.58 4.59
N LYS A 82 -1.88 -3.94 5.40
CA LYS A 82 -3.12 -4.54 4.90
C LYS A 82 -3.92 -3.57 4.03
N ILE A 83 -4.10 -2.34 4.48
CA ILE A 83 -4.81 -1.31 3.70
C ILE A 83 -4.05 -0.99 2.41
N TYR A 84 -2.72 -0.91 2.48
CA TYR A 84 -1.88 -0.67 1.31
C TYR A 84 -1.92 -1.84 0.33
N TYR A 85 -2.02 -3.07 0.83
CA TYR A 85 -2.22 -4.25 -0.01
C TYR A 85 -3.55 -4.18 -0.78
N GLU A 86 -4.64 -3.85 -0.11
CA GLU A 86 -5.95 -3.63 -0.75
C GLU A 86 -5.86 -2.52 -1.83
N ASP A 87 -5.12 -1.45 -1.54
CA ASP A 87 -4.87 -0.36 -2.48
C ASP A 87 -4.10 -0.79 -3.73
N ILE A 88 -3.07 -1.62 -3.57
CA ILE A 88 -2.35 -2.21 -4.70
C ILE A 88 -3.28 -3.05 -5.56
N ILE A 89 -4.10 -3.91 -4.95
CA ILE A 89 -5.03 -4.77 -5.69
C ILE A 89 -6.02 -3.93 -6.48
N PHE A 90 -6.55 -2.87 -5.88
CA PHE A 90 -7.44 -1.94 -6.58
C PHE A 90 -6.77 -1.28 -7.79
N LYS A 91 -5.55 -0.75 -7.64
CA LYS A 91 -4.78 -0.14 -8.73
C LYS A 91 -4.44 -1.12 -9.85
N LEU A 92 -4.06 -2.35 -9.50
CA LEU A 92 -3.75 -3.39 -10.47
C LEU A 92 -5.01 -3.83 -11.23
N ASN A 93 -6.15 -4.00 -10.54
CA ASN A 93 -7.41 -4.34 -11.21
C ASN A 93 -7.77 -3.27 -12.24
N LYS A 94 -7.74 -1.99 -11.84
CA LYS A 94 -7.94 -0.84 -12.72
C LYS A 94 -7.04 -0.89 -13.96
N TYR A 95 -5.74 -1.09 -13.74
CA TYR A 95 -4.74 -1.17 -14.81
C TYR A 95 -5.01 -2.35 -15.76
N PHE A 96 -5.25 -3.56 -15.24
CA PHE A 96 -5.46 -4.76 -16.05
C PHE A 96 -6.82 -4.80 -16.75
N THR A 97 -7.82 -4.07 -16.26
CA THR A 97 -9.09 -3.86 -16.97
C THR A 97 -9.07 -2.67 -17.91
N GLU A 98 -7.90 -2.05 -18.14
CA GLU A 98 -7.70 -0.86 -18.96
C GLU A 98 -8.53 0.38 -18.51
N ASP A 99 -9.03 0.37 -17.27
CA ASP A 99 -9.66 1.54 -16.63
C ASP A 99 -8.58 2.29 -15.85
N TYR A 100 -7.74 3.03 -16.57
CA TYR A 100 -6.57 3.70 -16.01
C TYR A 100 -6.89 4.87 -15.08
N PHE A 101 -8.15 5.16 -14.77
CA PHE A 101 -8.52 6.27 -13.89
C PHE A 101 -9.16 5.78 -12.59
N ILE A 102 -8.66 6.31 -11.47
CA ILE A 102 -9.37 6.31 -10.20
C ILE A 102 -10.10 7.64 -10.13
N ARG A 103 -11.42 7.62 -10.29
CA ARG A 103 -12.23 8.84 -10.30
C ARG A 103 -12.52 9.31 -8.88
N LEU A 104 -12.64 10.62 -8.67
CA LEU A 104 -13.04 11.19 -7.38
C LEU A 104 -14.35 10.59 -6.86
N ALA A 105 -15.34 10.44 -7.75
CA ALA A 105 -16.62 9.83 -7.40
C ALA A 105 -16.47 8.38 -6.91
N GLU A 106 -15.46 7.64 -7.37
CA GLU A 106 -15.21 6.28 -6.89
C GLU A 106 -14.62 6.31 -5.48
N ILE A 107 -13.71 7.24 -5.20
CA ILE A 107 -13.13 7.46 -3.87
C ILE A 107 -14.22 7.88 -2.86
N GLU A 108 -15.17 8.72 -3.27
CA GLU A 108 -16.27 9.16 -2.41
C GLU A 108 -17.18 8.00 -1.98
N ASN A 109 -17.31 6.96 -2.82
CA ASN A 109 -18.14 5.79 -2.60
C ASN A 109 -17.41 4.58 -1.98
N MET A 110 -16.11 4.71 -1.67
CA MET A 110 -15.34 3.74 -0.87
C MET A 110 -15.71 3.77 0.62
#